data_AF-J9C356-F1
#
_entry.id   AF-J9C356-F1
#
_cell.length_a   1.000
_cell.length_b   1.000
_cell.length_c   1.000
_cell.angle_alpha   90.00
_cell.angle_beta   90.00
_cell.angle_gamma   90.00
#
_symmetry.space_group_name_H-M   'P 1'
#
loop_
_entity.id
_entity.type
_entity.pdbx_description
1 polymer ?
#
loop_
_entity_poly.entity_id
_entity_poly.type
_entity_poly.pdbx_seq_one_letter_code
_entity_poly.pdbx_strand_id
1 'polypeptide(L)'
;VTLAEIMSAVEEMNNNVNGGVIYEYGNEYILRGVSSTDNIREIASSVVRTAGGVPVKLEDVADVKVGAQQPRLGLASEKGRPAVLVTVTKQPATGTLELTAKIEEALQDIRKNLPPDVRLSTDTFRQARFIESSIGNVKSSLLEGAIFVIIVLAIFLANARTTVISLVTLPLSMLISILILNWMGMTINTMSLGGLAIAIGSLVDDAIVDV
;
A
#
# COMPACT_ATOMS: atom_id res chain seq x y z
N VAL A 1 -13.71 -45.15 -15.20
CA VAL A 1 -13.93 -43.72 -14.89
C VAL A 1 -13.05 -42.91 -15.83
N THR A 2 -13.63 -41.96 -16.57
CA THR A 2 -12.90 -41.08 -17.50
C THR A 2 -12.73 -39.68 -16.90
N LEU A 3 -11.77 -38.91 -17.42
CA LEU A 3 -11.57 -37.53 -16.96
C LEU A 3 -12.82 -36.65 -17.16
N ALA A 4 -13.53 -36.83 -18.27
CA ALA A 4 -14.77 -36.11 -18.54
C ALA A 4 -15.86 -36.42 -17.50
N GLU A 5 -16.00 -37.70 -17.11
CA GLU A 5 -16.94 -38.11 -16.05
C GLU A 5 -16.61 -37.43 -14.71
N ILE A 6 -15.31 -37.32 -14.37
CA ILE A 6 -14.87 -36.64 -13.14
C ILE A 6 -15.19 -35.14 -13.21
N MET A 7 -14.88 -34.48 -14.33
CA MET A 7 -15.15 -33.05 -14.50
C MET A 7 -16.64 -32.73 -14.37
N SER A 8 -17.50 -33.50 -15.04
CA SER A 8 -18.95 -33.32 -14.95
C SER A 8 -19.47 -33.57 -13.53
N ALA A 9 -18.99 -34.61 -12.85
CA ALA A 9 -19.39 -34.88 -11.47
C ALA A 9 -19.03 -33.74 -10.50
N VAL A 10 -17.83 -33.16 -10.64
CA VAL A 10 -17.38 -32.03 -9.81
C VAL A 10 -18.16 -30.74 -10.12
N GLU A 11 -18.46 -30.47 -11.39
CA GLU A 11 -19.27 -29.31 -11.78
C GLU A 11 -20.72 -29.41 -11.27
N GLU A 12 -21.35 -30.58 -11.37
CA GLU A 12 -22.74 -30.78 -10.93
C GLU A 12 -22.87 -30.77 -9.40
N MET A 13 -21.88 -31.28 -8.68
CA MET A 13 -21.90 -31.38 -7.21
C MET A 13 -22.00 -30.01 -6.53
N ASN A 14 -21.44 -28.95 -7.12
CA ASN A 14 -21.39 -27.63 -6.49
C ASN A 14 -22.59 -26.73 -6.85
N ASN A 15 -23.66 -27.29 -7.43
CA ASN A 15 -24.85 -26.52 -7.80
C ASN A 15 -25.95 -26.65 -6.76
N ASN A 16 -26.36 -25.52 -6.18
CA ASN A 16 -27.55 -25.47 -5.32
C ASN A 16 -28.82 -25.50 -6.19
N VAL A 17 -29.83 -26.22 -5.73
CA VAL A 17 -31.10 -26.39 -6.45
C VAL A 17 -32.22 -25.68 -5.69
N ASN A 18 -33.07 -24.94 -6.40
CA ASN A 18 -34.26 -24.34 -5.81
C ASN A 18 -35.45 -25.32 -5.92
N GLY A 19 -36.05 -25.68 -4.78
CA GLY A 19 -37.18 -26.60 -4.70
C GLY A 19 -38.55 -25.92 -4.78
N GLY A 20 -38.59 -24.59 -4.92
CA GLY A 20 -39.84 -23.83 -4.96
C GLY A 20 -40.44 -23.63 -3.58
N VAL A 21 -41.77 -23.66 -3.50
CA VAL A 21 -42.51 -23.27 -2.30
C VAL A 21 -43.66 -24.26 -2.06
N ILE A 22 -43.81 -24.69 -0.81
CA ILE A 22 -44.97 -25.46 -0.33
C ILE A 22 -45.87 -24.54 0.49
N TYR A 23 -47.17 -24.61 0.24
CA TYR A 23 -48.18 -23.93 1.04
C TYR A 23 -48.91 -24.96 1.92
N GLU A 24 -48.72 -24.88 3.23
CA GLU A 24 -49.37 -25.76 4.20
C GLU A 24 -49.86 -24.98 5.42
N TYR A 25 -51.07 -25.28 5.90
CA TYR A 25 -51.69 -24.66 7.07
C TYR A 25 -51.73 -23.12 7.03
N GLY A 26 -51.81 -22.52 5.84
CA GLY A 26 -51.78 -21.06 5.66
C GLY A 26 -50.38 -20.44 5.75
N ASN A 27 -49.33 -21.25 5.89
CA ASN A 27 -47.94 -20.83 5.86
C ASN A 27 -47.27 -21.19 4.53
N GLU A 28 -46.25 -20.40 4.17
CA GLU A 28 -45.44 -20.57 2.99
C GLU A 28 -44.04 -21.09 3.38
N TYR A 29 -43.67 -22.28 2.92
CA TYR A 29 -42.38 -22.92 3.20
C TYR A 29 -41.52 -22.96 1.94
N ILE A 30 -40.39 -22.28 1.96
CA ILE A 30 -39.42 -22.28 0.86
C ILE A 30 -38.58 -23.56 0.94
N LEU A 31 -38.61 -24.36 -0.13
CA LEU A 31 -37.76 -25.54 -0.28
C LEU A 31 -36.45 -25.17 -0.97
N ARG A 32 -35.33 -25.54 -0.35
CA ARG A 32 -34.00 -25.29 -0.89
C ARG A 32 -33.14 -26.54 -0.77
N GLY A 33 -32.60 -27.00 -1.89
CA GLY A 33 -31.55 -28.01 -1.92
C GLY A 33 -30.18 -27.33 -1.83
N VAL A 34 -29.52 -27.46 -0.69
CA VAL A 34 -28.15 -26.98 -0.50
C VAL A 34 -27.22 -28.17 -0.78
N SER A 35 -26.45 -28.08 -1.85
CA SER A 35 -25.47 -29.11 -2.27
C SER A 35 -24.03 -28.57 -2.30
N SER A 36 -23.86 -27.25 -2.43
CA SER A 36 -22.55 -26.61 -2.37
C SER A 36 -21.97 -26.69 -0.97
N THR A 37 -20.71 -27.14 -0.88
CA THR A 37 -19.99 -27.35 0.38
C THR A 37 -18.51 -26.98 0.21
N ASP A 38 -17.91 -26.41 1.24
CA ASP A 38 -16.47 -26.17 1.35
C ASP A 38 -15.74 -27.32 2.09
N ASN A 39 -16.50 -28.31 2.57
CA ASN A 39 -15.95 -29.45 3.29
C ASN A 39 -15.35 -30.48 2.34
N ILE A 40 -14.03 -30.60 2.39
CA ILE A 40 -13.25 -31.57 1.58
C ILE A 40 -13.78 -32.99 1.65
N ARG A 41 -14.23 -33.44 2.83
CA ARG A 41 -14.68 -34.82 3.00
C ARG A 41 -15.97 -35.08 2.24
N GLU A 42 -16.86 -34.09 2.20
CA GLU A 42 -18.10 -34.17 1.44
C GLU A 42 -17.80 -34.16 -0.07
N ILE A 43 -16.90 -33.27 -0.50
CA ILE A 43 -16.40 -33.23 -1.89
C ILE A 43 -15.80 -34.57 -2.30
N ALA A 44 -14.94 -35.15 -1.45
CA ALA A 44 -14.28 -36.43 -1.71
C ALA A 44 -15.26 -37.61 -1.75
N SER A 45 -16.35 -37.54 -0.98
CA SER A 45 -17.39 -38.57 -0.95
C SER A 45 -18.36 -38.55 -2.13
N SER A 46 -18.21 -37.57 -3.03
CA SER A 46 -19.10 -37.40 -4.19
C SER A 46 -19.02 -38.58 -5.15
N VAL A 47 -20.18 -38.97 -5.69
CA VAL A 47 -20.29 -40.12 -6.60
C VAL A 47 -19.96 -39.66 -8.02
N VAL A 48 -18.94 -40.27 -8.62
CA VAL A 48 -18.54 -40.00 -10.00
C VAL A 48 -19.29 -40.91 -10.97
N ARG A 49 -19.43 -42.19 -10.62
CA ARG A 49 -20.11 -43.19 -11.46
C ARG A 49 -20.63 -44.34 -10.61
N THR A 50 -21.73 -44.95 -11.02
CA THR A 50 -22.17 -46.23 -10.45
C THR A 50 -21.86 -47.35 -11.44
N ALA A 51 -21.14 -48.39 -10.99
CA ALA A 51 -20.78 -49.55 -11.81
C ALA A 51 -21.25 -50.83 -11.11
N GLY A 52 -22.16 -51.59 -11.75
CA GLY A 52 -22.67 -52.84 -11.18
C GLY A 52 -23.40 -52.68 -9.84
N GLY A 53 -24.00 -51.51 -9.58
CA GLY A 53 -24.68 -51.21 -8.32
C GLY A 53 -23.77 -50.69 -7.20
N VAL A 54 -22.45 -50.64 -7.42
CA VAL A 54 -21.49 -50.06 -6.47
C VAL A 54 -21.18 -48.62 -6.90
N PRO A 55 -21.39 -47.61 -6.05
CA PRO A 55 -20.99 -46.25 -6.34
C PRO A 55 -19.47 -46.11 -6.23
N VAL A 56 -18.86 -45.54 -7.26
CA VAL A 56 -17.45 -45.14 -7.30
C VAL A 56 -17.39 -43.67 -6.94
N LYS A 57 -16.70 -43.34 -5.86
CA LYS A 57 -16.57 -41.98 -5.34
C LYS A 57 -15.35 -41.27 -5.90
N LEU A 58 -15.27 -39.96 -5.70
CA LEU A 58 -14.12 -39.15 -6.10
C LEU A 58 -12.86 -39.57 -5.34
N GLU A 59 -12.98 -39.90 -4.04
CA GLU A 59 -11.89 -40.42 -3.21
C GLU A 59 -11.29 -41.74 -3.72
N ASP A 60 -12.07 -42.55 -4.46
CA ASP A 60 -11.59 -43.83 -4.99
C ASP A 60 -10.68 -43.63 -6.22
N VAL A 61 -10.71 -42.45 -6.85
CA VAL A 61 -10.03 -42.19 -8.13
C VAL A 61 -9.12 -40.96 -8.12
N ALA A 62 -9.18 -40.12 -7.08
CA ALA A 62 -8.40 -38.88 -6.98
C ALA A 62 -8.07 -38.49 -5.52
N ASP A 63 -6.97 -37.77 -5.34
CA ASP A 63 -6.58 -37.12 -4.08
C ASP A 63 -7.19 -35.71 -4.01
N VAL A 64 -8.12 -35.51 -3.08
CA VAL A 64 -8.84 -34.24 -2.88
C VAL A 64 -8.21 -33.47 -1.72
N LYS A 65 -7.59 -32.32 -2.03
CA LYS A 65 -6.93 -31.47 -1.04
C LYS A 65 -7.14 -29.99 -1.31
N VAL A 66 -7.10 -29.19 -0.25
CA VAL A 66 -7.07 -27.73 -0.38
C VAL A 66 -5.68 -27.38 -0.87
N GLY A 67 -5.61 -26.86 -2.09
CA GLY A 67 -4.39 -26.37 -2.70
C GLY A 67 -4.48 -24.87 -2.95
N ALA A 68 -3.33 -24.28 -3.29
CA ALA A 68 -3.32 -22.95 -3.89
C ALA A 68 -4.01 -23.02 -5.26
N GLN A 69 -4.90 -22.06 -5.55
CA GLN A 69 -5.59 -21.97 -6.85
C GLN A 69 -4.63 -21.85 -8.03
N GLN A 70 -3.45 -21.26 -7.80
CA GLN A 70 -2.41 -21.10 -8.79
C GLN A 70 -1.08 -21.63 -8.26
N PRO A 71 -0.24 -22.24 -9.13
CA PRO A 71 1.12 -22.57 -8.76
C PRO A 71 1.85 -21.29 -8.32
N ARG A 72 2.74 -21.42 -7.32
CA ARG A 72 3.50 -20.29 -6.79
C ARG A 72 4.30 -19.63 -7.92
N LEU A 73 3.92 -18.41 -8.30
CA LEU A 73 4.63 -17.57 -9.26
C LEU A 73 5.86 -16.98 -8.57
N GLY A 74 6.89 -17.81 -8.38
CA GLY A 74 8.15 -17.42 -7.76
C GLY A 74 8.21 -17.63 -6.25
N LEU A 75 9.39 -17.31 -5.71
CA LEU A 75 9.70 -17.38 -4.28
C LEU A 75 9.96 -15.97 -3.77
N ALA A 76 9.43 -15.65 -2.60
CA ALA A 76 9.75 -14.44 -1.87
C ALA A 76 10.53 -14.77 -0.60
N SER A 77 11.48 -13.92 -0.26
CA SER A 77 12.29 -14.07 0.93
C SER A 77 12.58 -12.72 1.58
N GLU A 78 12.54 -12.69 2.91
CA GLU A 78 13.08 -11.61 3.72
C GLU A 78 14.34 -12.15 4.41
N LYS A 79 15.50 -11.55 4.12
CA LYS A 79 16.80 -11.91 4.71
C LYS A 79 17.11 -13.42 4.71
N GLY A 80 16.79 -14.10 3.61
CA GLY A 80 17.06 -15.54 3.43
C GLY A 80 16.03 -16.48 4.06
N ARG A 81 14.97 -15.96 4.69
CA ARG A 81 13.84 -16.75 5.19
C ARG A 81 12.66 -16.69 4.22
N PRO A 82 11.92 -17.80 3.98
CA PRO A 82 10.72 -17.77 3.16
C PRO A 82 9.72 -16.74 3.68
N ALA A 83 9.18 -15.91 2.79
CA ALA A 83 8.26 -14.85 3.14
C ALA A 83 7.12 -14.76 2.11
N VAL A 84 6.04 -14.10 2.51
CA VAL A 84 4.96 -13.70 1.59
C VAL A 84 5.17 -12.23 1.25
N LEU A 85 5.29 -11.92 -0.04
CA LEU A 85 5.42 -10.55 -0.51
C LEU A 85 4.03 -9.96 -0.74
N VAL A 86 3.75 -8.84 -0.10
CA VAL A 86 2.55 -8.03 -0.34
C VAL A 86 3.00 -6.68 -0.88
N THR A 87 2.59 -6.37 -2.11
CA THR A 87 2.92 -5.11 -2.76
C THR A 87 1.74 -4.16 -2.66
N VAL A 88 1.97 -2.95 -2.14
CA VAL A 88 0.96 -1.90 -2.09
C VAL A 88 1.21 -0.90 -3.22
N THR A 89 0.24 -0.77 -4.11
CA THR A 89 0.28 0.20 -5.21
C THR A 89 -0.52 1.44 -4.83
N LYS A 90 0.12 2.61 -4.88
CA LYS A 90 -0.49 3.90 -4.58
C LYS A 90 -1.41 4.34 -5.72
N GLN A 91 -2.56 4.93 -5.38
CA GLN A 91 -3.43 5.58 -6.36
C GLN A 91 -2.78 6.88 -6.92
N PRO A 92 -3.18 7.32 -8.12
CA PRO A 92 -2.78 8.62 -8.65
C PRO A 92 -3.14 9.76 -7.67
N ALA A 93 -2.34 10.82 -7.65
CA ALA A 93 -2.51 12.00 -6.79
C ALA A 93 -2.49 11.80 -5.26
N THR A 94 -2.31 10.58 -4.73
CA THR A 94 -2.17 10.36 -3.28
C THR A 94 -0.78 10.74 -2.76
N GLY A 95 -0.67 11.38 -1.60
CA GLY A 95 0.62 11.64 -0.95
C GLY A 95 1.28 10.38 -0.41
N THR A 96 2.57 10.17 -0.71
CA THR A 96 3.31 8.96 -0.29
C THR A 96 3.49 8.87 1.23
N LEU A 97 3.77 10.00 1.90
CA LEU A 97 3.95 10.05 3.35
C LEU A 97 2.64 9.73 4.09
N GLU A 98 1.55 10.39 3.69
CA GLU A 98 0.23 10.20 4.28
C GLU A 98 -0.28 8.76 4.09
N LEU A 99 -0.13 8.20 2.89
CA LEU A 99 -0.50 6.82 2.63
C LEU A 99 0.33 5.84 3.49
N THR A 100 1.63 6.09 3.63
CA THR A 100 2.49 5.21 4.43
C THR A 100 2.08 5.22 5.89
N ALA A 101 1.72 6.38 6.44
CA ALA A 101 1.21 6.48 7.81
C ALA A 101 -0.08 5.66 8.01
N LYS A 102 -1.04 5.77 7.07
CA LYS A 102 -2.29 4.99 7.11
C LYS A 102 -2.05 3.48 7.00
N ILE A 103 -1.09 3.06 6.17
CA ILE A 103 -0.71 1.65 6.06
C ILE A 103 -0.11 1.15 7.38
N GLU A 104 0.75 1.95 8.02
CA GLU A 104 1.36 1.57 9.30
C GLU A 104 0.34 1.43 10.42
N GLU A 105 -0.64 2.33 10.49
CA GLU A 105 -1.76 2.24 11.42
C GLU A 105 -2.57 0.95 11.20
N ALA A 106 -2.96 0.65 9.96
CA ALA A 106 -3.67 -0.58 9.62
C ALA A 106 -2.84 -1.84 9.94
N LEU A 107 -1.52 -1.81 9.71
CA LEU A 107 -0.63 -2.92 10.05
C LEU A 107 -0.50 -3.11 11.57
N GLN A 108 -0.55 -2.04 12.36
CA GLN A 108 -0.56 -2.16 13.83
C GLN A 108 -1.82 -2.86 14.32
N ASP A 109 -2.97 -2.60 13.71
CA ASP A 109 -4.22 -3.28 14.06
C ASP A 109 -4.21 -4.75 13.64
N ILE A 110 -3.71 -5.06 12.44
CA ILE A 110 -3.56 -6.45 11.98
C ILE A 110 -2.61 -7.24 12.88
N ARG A 111 -1.51 -6.62 13.33
CA ARG A 111 -0.54 -7.25 14.24
C ARG A 111 -1.16 -7.79 15.53
N LYS A 112 -2.25 -7.19 16.03
CA LYS A 112 -2.93 -7.64 17.25
C LYS A 112 -3.62 -9.00 17.09
N ASN A 113 -4.04 -9.33 15.87
CA ASN A 113 -4.77 -10.55 15.55
C ASN A 113 -3.91 -11.63 14.89
N LEU A 114 -2.61 -11.35 14.69
CA LEU A 114 -1.72 -12.31 14.04
C LEU A 114 -1.25 -13.39 15.02
N PRO A 115 -1.14 -14.64 14.56
CA PRO A 115 -0.46 -15.69 15.29
C PRO A 115 0.98 -15.31 15.67
N PRO A 116 1.51 -15.81 16.80
CA PRO A 116 2.81 -15.41 17.34
C PRO A 116 4.01 -15.80 16.46
N ASP A 117 3.82 -16.74 15.52
CA ASP A 117 4.80 -17.20 14.54
C ASP A 117 4.87 -16.30 13.29
N VAL A 118 3.90 -15.42 13.08
CA VAL A 118 3.85 -14.53 11.91
C VAL A 118 4.52 -13.19 12.22
N ARG A 119 5.58 -12.85 11.48
CA ARG A 119 6.29 -11.57 11.60
C ARG A 119 6.09 -10.69 10.37
N LEU A 120 5.59 -9.48 10.58
CA LEU A 120 5.42 -8.46 9.54
C LEU A 120 6.65 -7.56 9.44
N SER A 121 7.38 -7.66 8.32
CA SER A 121 8.47 -6.74 7.97
C SER A 121 8.01 -5.76 6.89
N THR A 122 8.09 -4.47 7.18
CA THR A 122 7.83 -3.39 6.20
C THR A 122 9.12 -2.81 5.64
N ASP A 123 10.29 -3.24 6.14
CA ASP A 123 11.56 -2.57 5.90
C ASP A 123 12.17 -2.84 4.51
N THR A 124 11.62 -3.78 3.76
CA THR A 124 12.12 -4.17 2.44
C THR A 124 12.08 -3.03 1.43
N PHE A 125 10.97 -2.28 1.38
CA PHE A 125 10.80 -1.18 0.43
C PHE A 125 9.80 -0.13 0.93
N ARG A 126 10.31 1.00 1.44
CA ARG A 126 9.52 2.13 1.95
C ARG A 126 9.97 3.43 1.30
N GLN A 127 9.21 3.91 0.33
CA GLN A 127 9.50 5.18 -0.34
C GLN A 127 9.47 6.38 0.62
N ALA A 128 8.60 6.36 1.63
CA ALA A 128 8.51 7.41 2.66
C ALA A 128 9.85 7.66 3.37
N ARG A 129 10.61 6.61 3.69
CA ARG A 129 11.93 6.74 4.35
C ARG A 129 12.88 7.60 3.54
N PHE A 130 12.90 7.43 2.23
CA PHE A 130 13.75 8.25 1.35
C PHE A 130 13.31 9.72 1.36
N ILE A 131 12.00 9.98 1.35
CA ILE A 131 11.44 11.33 1.41
C ILE A 131 11.76 11.98 2.77
N GLU A 132 11.53 11.29 3.87
CA GLU A 132 11.82 11.77 5.24
C GLU A 132 13.28 12.12 5.43
N SER A 133 14.19 11.21 5.04
CA SER A 133 15.63 11.47 5.09
C SER A 133 16.03 12.65 4.21
N SER A 134 15.43 12.79 3.02
CA SER A 134 15.70 13.92 2.13
C SER A 134 15.23 15.24 2.75
N ILE A 135 14.05 15.28 3.37
CA ILE A 135 13.54 16.45 4.09
C ILE A 135 14.46 16.79 5.26
N GLY A 136 14.89 15.79 6.03
CA GLY A 136 15.83 15.96 7.14
C GLY A 136 17.16 16.58 6.68
N ASN A 137 17.72 16.06 5.59
CA ASN A 137 18.95 16.58 5.00
C ASN A 137 18.78 18.02 4.51
N VAL A 138 17.71 18.32 3.77
CA VAL A 138 17.41 19.68 3.31
C VAL A 138 17.25 20.64 4.49
N LYS A 139 16.58 20.22 5.56
CA LYS A 139 16.42 21.03 6.78
C LYS A 139 17.76 21.34 7.43
N SER A 140 18.67 20.35 7.55
CA SER A 140 20.01 20.56 8.09
C SER A 140 20.80 21.55 7.21
N SER A 141 20.80 21.32 5.89
CA SER A 141 21.53 22.18 4.95
C SER A 141 20.99 23.60 4.91
N LEU A 142 19.67 23.81 5.04
CA LEU A 142 19.08 25.15 5.14
C LEU A 142 19.52 25.87 6.43
N LEU A 143 19.60 25.15 7.56
CA LEU A 143 20.07 25.72 8.82
C LEU A 143 21.55 26.10 8.75
N GLU A 144 22.39 25.20 8.25
CA GLU A 144 23.82 25.46 8.02
C GLU A 144 24.02 26.64 7.05
N GLY A 145 23.29 26.66 5.93
CA GLY A 145 23.30 27.75 4.96
C GLY A 145 22.87 29.08 5.55
N ALA A 146 21.80 29.11 6.35
CA ALA A 146 21.33 30.32 7.03
C ALA A 146 22.39 30.87 8.00
N ILE A 147 23.10 30.01 8.72
CA ILE A 147 24.21 30.41 9.60
C ILE A 147 25.33 31.06 8.78
N PHE A 148 25.72 30.46 7.65
CA PHE A 148 26.73 31.06 6.76
C PHE A 148 26.30 32.42 6.22
N VAL A 149 25.05 32.57 5.80
CA VAL A 149 24.50 33.86 5.32
C VAL A 149 24.57 34.92 6.43
N ILE A 150 24.18 34.59 7.67
CA ILE A 150 24.27 35.52 8.81
C ILE A 150 25.73 35.97 9.02
N ILE A 151 26.68 35.05 9.00
CA ILE A 151 28.10 35.35 9.21
C ILE A 151 28.62 36.30 8.12
N VAL A 152 28.33 36.00 6.84
CA VAL A 152 28.77 36.83 5.72
C VAL A 152 28.14 38.22 5.80
N LEU A 153 26.82 38.31 6.01
CA LEU A 153 26.13 39.60 6.15
C LEU A 153 26.67 40.42 7.33
N ALA A 154 26.96 39.79 8.47
CA ALA A 154 27.51 40.49 9.63
C ALA A 154 28.92 41.07 9.35
N ILE A 155 29.75 40.34 8.60
CA ILE A 155 31.11 40.79 8.24
C ILE A 155 31.05 41.94 7.21
N PHE A 156 30.21 41.84 6.19
CA PHE A 156 30.16 42.81 5.10
C PHE A 156 29.38 44.08 5.43
N LEU A 157 28.22 43.97 6.11
CA LEU A 157 27.39 45.14 6.39
C LEU A 157 27.83 45.91 7.64
N ALA A 158 28.57 45.27 8.56
CA ALA A 158 29.06 45.85 9.82
C ALA A 158 28.01 46.61 10.66
N ASN A 159 26.71 46.36 10.42
CA ASN A 159 25.59 47.06 11.03
C ASN A 159 24.46 46.06 11.32
N ALA A 160 24.14 45.90 12.60
CA ALA A 160 23.15 44.92 13.06
C ALA A 160 21.73 45.20 12.53
N ARG A 161 21.37 46.46 12.26
CA ARG A 161 20.02 46.80 11.78
C ARG A 161 19.79 46.30 10.36
N THR A 162 20.76 46.55 9.48
CA THR A 162 20.69 46.15 8.07
C THR A 162 20.76 44.63 7.92
N THR A 163 21.64 43.97 8.68
CA THR A 163 21.71 42.50 8.72
C THR A 163 20.37 41.87 9.13
N VAL A 164 19.67 42.42 10.14
CA VAL A 164 18.37 41.90 10.59
C VAL A 164 17.28 42.10 9.53
N ILE A 165 17.27 43.24 8.82
CA ILE A 165 16.31 43.49 7.73
C ILE A 165 16.49 42.46 6.60
N SER A 166 17.72 42.22 6.15
CA SER A 166 18.00 41.23 5.11
C SER A 166 17.67 39.80 5.59
N LEU A 167 17.96 39.47 6.85
CA LEU A 167 17.69 38.15 7.42
C LEU A 167 16.20 37.81 7.49
N VAL A 168 15.32 38.78 7.69
CA VAL A 168 13.86 38.57 7.72
C VAL A 168 13.27 38.56 6.31
N THR A 169 13.82 39.37 5.41
CA THR A 169 13.33 39.49 4.02
C THR A 169 13.54 38.18 3.23
N LEU A 170 14.67 37.50 3.42
CA LEU A 170 15.02 36.26 2.71
C LEU A 170 14.03 35.09 2.99
N PRO A 171 13.70 34.70 4.24
CA PRO A 171 12.69 33.67 4.49
C PRO A 171 11.28 34.10 4.07
N LEU A 172 10.96 35.39 4.21
CA LEU A 172 9.63 35.90 3.89
C LEU A 172 9.33 35.81 2.39
N SER A 173 10.30 36.14 1.54
CA SER A 173 10.16 36.00 0.08
C SER A 173 9.92 34.53 -0.32
N MET A 174 10.68 33.59 0.26
CA MET A 174 10.52 32.15 0.01
C MET A 174 9.14 31.65 0.43
N LEU A 175 8.66 32.09 1.61
CA LEU A 175 7.33 31.76 2.09
C LEU A 175 6.27 32.22 1.09
N ILE A 176 6.38 33.46 0.61
CA ILE A 176 5.47 34.03 -0.39
C ILE A 176 5.55 33.24 -1.70
N SER A 177 6.74 32.88 -2.18
CA SER A 177 6.90 32.05 -3.38
C SER A 177 6.19 30.70 -3.24
N ILE A 178 6.36 30.01 -2.10
CA ILE A 178 5.71 28.73 -1.84
C ILE A 178 4.17 28.89 -1.77
N LEU A 179 3.68 29.96 -1.15
CA LEU A 179 2.23 30.26 -1.11
C LEU A 179 1.66 30.49 -2.50
N ILE A 180 2.38 31.19 -3.39
CA ILE A 180 1.98 31.39 -4.78
C ILE A 180 1.98 30.06 -5.55
N LEU A 181 3.02 29.24 -5.39
CA LEU A 181 3.08 27.91 -6.02
C LEU A 181 1.88 27.04 -5.59
N ASN A 182 1.54 27.05 -4.31
CA ASN A 182 0.38 26.35 -3.78
C ASN A 182 -0.94 26.90 -4.34
N TRP A 183 -1.06 28.23 -4.44
CA TRP A 183 -2.23 28.87 -5.03
C TRP A 183 -2.42 28.52 -6.52
N MET A 184 -1.33 28.32 -7.26
CA MET A 184 -1.35 27.82 -8.64
C MET A 184 -1.61 26.31 -8.75
N GLY A 185 -1.78 25.60 -7.62
CA GLY A 185 -1.97 24.16 -7.59
C GLY A 185 -0.71 23.35 -7.94
N MET A 186 0.47 23.97 -7.90
CA MET A 186 1.74 23.28 -8.14
C MET A 186 2.21 22.57 -6.87
N THR A 187 2.84 21.41 -7.05
CA THR A 187 3.39 20.61 -5.95
C THR A 187 4.87 20.92 -5.72
N ILE A 188 5.32 20.82 -4.46
CA ILE A 188 6.73 20.90 -4.13
C ILE A 188 7.40 19.59 -4.56
N ASN A 189 8.21 19.68 -5.60
CA ASN A 189 9.03 18.60 -6.14
C ASN A 189 10.48 19.05 -6.36
N THR A 190 11.33 18.13 -6.82
CA THR A 190 12.77 18.38 -7.05
C THR A 190 13.03 19.52 -8.03
N MET A 191 12.22 19.71 -9.07
CA MET A 191 12.36 20.84 -10.01
C MET A 191 12.01 22.17 -9.35
N SER A 192 10.89 22.24 -8.63
CA SER A 192 10.47 23.46 -7.93
C SER A 192 11.45 23.87 -6.83
N LEU A 193 12.02 22.90 -6.09
CA LEU A 193 13.06 23.14 -5.09
C LEU A 193 14.36 23.63 -5.73
N GLY A 194 14.73 23.08 -6.89
CA GLY A 194 15.89 23.55 -7.66
C GLY A 194 15.75 25.00 -8.11
N GLY A 195 14.57 25.39 -8.61
CA GLY A 195 14.27 26.78 -8.96
C GLY A 195 14.30 27.71 -7.74
N LEU A 196 13.74 27.27 -6.62
CA LEU A 196 13.79 28.01 -5.35
C LEU A 196 15.23 28.25 -4.88
N ALA A 197 16.10 27.25 -5.02
CA ALA A 197 17.51 27.36 -4.66
C ALA A 197 18.27 28.40 -5.51
N ILE A 198 17.99 28.48 -6.82
CA ILE A 198 18.55 29.51 -7.70
C ILE A 198 18.04 30.90 -7.29
N ALA A 199 16.75 31.03 -7.01
CA ALA A 199 16.12 32.29 -6.61
C ALA A 199 16.68 32.82 -5.27
N ILE A 200 17.01 31.94 -4.32
CA ILE A 200 17.70 32.33 -3.08
C ILE A 200 19.06 32.95 -3.39
N GLY A 201 19.82 32.36 -4.31
CA GLY A 201 21.13 32.87 -4.70
C GLY A 201 21.08 34.31 -5.25
N SER A 202 20.12 34.60 -6.14
CA SER A 202 19.93 35.96 -6.65
C SER A 202 19.42 36.93 -5.58
N LEU A 203 18.52 36.48 -4.70
CA LEU A 203 17.94 37.34 -3.69
C LEU A 203 18.95 37.75 -2.60
N VAL A 204 19.91 36.88 -2.29
CA VAL A 204 21.01 37.22 -1.37
C VAL A 204 21.92 38.28 -1.98
N ASP A 205 22.17 38.22 -3.30
CA ASP A 205 22.97 39.22 -4.00
C ASP A 205 22.31 40.60 -3.95
N ASP A 206 21.02 40.67 -4.30
CA ASP A 206 20.23 41.91 -4.17
C ASP A 206 20.22 42.43 -2.73
N ALA A 207 20.05 41.56 -1.73
CA ALA A 207 20.05 41.96 -0.32
C ALA A 207 21.40 42.46 0.22
N ILE A 208 22.50 42.19 -0.48
CA ILE A 208 23.85 42.72 -0.18
C ILE A 208 24.09 44.04 -0.92
N VAL A 209 23.63 44.15 -2.17
CA VAL A 209 23.90 45.32 -3.02
C VAL A 209 22.96 46.50 -2.71
N ASP A 210 21.70 46.25 -2.35
CA ASP A 210 20.70 47.31 -2.10
C ASP A 210 20.84 48.02 -0.74
N VAL A 211 21.71 47.53 0.16
CA VAL A 211 21.83 48.01 1.55
C VAL A 211 23.19 48.62 1.83
#